data_AF-A0A4R4M709-F1
#
_entry.id   AF-A0A4R4M709-F1
#
_cell.length_a   1.000
_cell.length_b   1.000
_cell.length_c   1.000
_cell.angle_alpha   90.00
_cell.angle_beta   90.00
_cell.angle_gamma   90.00
#
_symmetry.space_group_name_H-M   'P 1'
#
loop_
_entity.id
_entity.type
_entity.pdbx_description
1 polymer ?
#
loop_
_entity_poly.entity_id
_entity_poly.type
_entity_poly.pdbx_seq_one_letter_code
_entity_poly.pdbx_strand_id
1 'polypeptide(L)'
;MALACVQPPDENVAVELTVGLPAGVPLIGGGRDLDNYLFPVARRIGAARIHAAFDYKRAAVPSGIAISPVARESDPPDEPRLTVHTTVSGQSPAWKQQIHDACDAVVGTPLLAGPVALVIRFKVSSRRNWSTLWKPAIDALGPVLGALDPRKPFSPNDDRISTSRCIALSMIRWPTT
;
A
#
# COMPACT_ATOMS: atom_id res chain seq x y z
N MET A 1 -9.59 29.92 -17.21
CA MET A 1 -10.29 30.16 -15.95
C MET A 1 -10.01 28.97 -15.05
N ALA A 2 -9.04 29.08 -14.15
CA ALA A 2 -8.64 27.98 -13.26
C ALA A 2 -9.43 28.10 -11.96
N LEU A 3 -10.28 27.11 -11.66
CA LEU A 3 -10.85 26.95 -10.34
C LEU A 3 -9.77 26.37 -9.44
N ALA A 4 -9.06 27.25 -8.75
CA ALA A 4 -8.30 26.87 -7.57
C ALA A 4 -9.30 26.46 -6.49
N CYS A 5 -9.54 25.15 -6.36
CA CYS A 5 -10.22 24.62 -5.19
C CYS A 5 -9.26 24.74 -4.01
N VAL A 6 -9.34 25.84 -3.27
CA VAL A 6 -8.69 25.97 -1.96
C VAL A 6 -9.44 25.02 -1.03
N GLN A 7 -8.92 23.81 -0.89
CA GLN A 7 -9.46 22.78 0.00
C GLN A 7 -9.15 23.15 1.45
N PRO A 8 -10.11 23.05 2.38
CA PRO A 8 -9.86 23.32 3.80
C PRO A 8 -8.80 22.36 4.39
N PRO A 9 -8.04 22.79 5.40
CA PRO A 9 -6.88 22.07 5.91
C PRO A 9 -7.18 20.70 6.56
N ASP A 10 -8.44 20.40 6.89
CA ASP A 10 -8.83 19.27 7.76
C ASP A 10 -9.50 18.09 7.03
N GLU A 11 -9.63 18.12 5.71
CA GLU A 11 -10.32 17.05 4.98
C GLU A 11 -9.38 15.88 4.64
N ASN A 12 -9.86 14.67 4.92
CA ASN A 12 -9.20 13.41 4.59
C ASN A 12 -9.19 13.23 3.07
N VAL A 13 -8.03 12.90 2.51
CA VAL A 13 -7.89 12.76 1.05
C VAL A 13 -7.57 11.33 0.64
N ALA A 14 -8.06 10.97 -0.55
CA ALA A 14 -7.51 9.89 -1.35
C ALA A 14 -6.48 10.47 -2.33
N VAL A 15 -5.41 9.72 -2.54
CA VAL A 15 -4.39 10.02 -3.56
C VAL A 15 -4.40 8.91 -4.57
N GLU A 16 -4.51 9.26 -5.85
CA GLU A 16 -4.36 8.33 -6.97
C GLU A 16 -3.14 8.72 -7.79
N LEU A 17 -2.19 7.79 -7.96
CA LEU A 17 -0.97 7.97 -8.71
C LEU A 17 -0.94 7.06 -9.95
N THR A 18 -0.95 7.67 -11.12
CA THR A 18 -0.62 6.98 -12.37
C THR A 18 0.87 7.09 -12.63
N VAL A 19 1.57 5.95 -12.72
CA VAL A 19 2.96 5.87 -13.18
C VAL A 19 2.95 5.49 -14.66
N GLY A 20 3.16 6.49 -15.51
CA GLY A 20 3.31 6.33 -16.95
C GLY A 20 4.71 5.85 -17.31
N LEU A 21 4.82 4.68 -17.92
CA LEU A 21 6.09 4.14 -18.41
C LEU A 21 6.20 4.28 -19.93
N PRO A 22 7.38 4.62 -20.49
CA PRO A 22 7.58 4.70 -21.93
C PRO A 22 7.19 3.40 -22.65
N ALA A 23 6.83 3.52 -23.93
CA ALA A 23 6.59 2.35 -24.78
C ALA A 23 7.83 1.43 -24.80
N GLY A 24 7.61 0.12 -24.69
CA GLY A 24 8.69 -0.89 -24.63
C GLY A 24 9.31 -1.09 -23.26
N VAL A 25 9.00 -0.27 -22.25
CA VAL A 25 9.39 -0.52 -20.86
C VAL A 25 8.40 -1.51 -20.23
N PRO A 26 8.86 -2.66 -19.70
CA PRO A 26 7.98 -3.59 -19.00
C PRO A 26 7.30 -2.94 -17.78
N LEU A 27 6.02 -3.23 -17.58
CA LEU A 27 5.28 -2.77 -16.40
C LEU A 27 5.73 -3.50 -15.13
N ILE A 28 6.19 -4.74 -15.26
CA ILE A 28 6.68 -5.56 -14.16
C ILE A 28 8.19 -5.74 -14.30
N GLY A 29 8.92 -5.53 -13.20
CA GLY A 29 10.38 -5.69 -13.16
C GLY A 29 11.20 -4.44 -13.48
N GLY A 30 12.49 -4.52 -13.17
CA GLY A 30 13.49 -3.48 -13.43
C GLY A 30 13.58 -2.36 -12.38
N GLY A 31 13.16 -2.64 -11.14
CA GLY A 31 13.24 -1.78 -9.96
C GLY A 31 12.25 -0.62 -9.96
N ARG A 32 11.05 -0.79 -10.51
CA ARG A 32 10.04 0.26 -10.70
C ARG A 32 8.86 0.07 -9.75
N ASP A 33 9.13 -0.22 -8.49
CA ASP A 33 8.11 -0.53 -7.49
C ASP A 33 7.18 0.67 -7.27
N LEU A 34 5.88 0.42 -7.14
CA LEU A 34 4.88 1.49 -7.04
C LEU A 34 5.05 2.34 -5.77
N ASP A 35 5.43 1.70 -4.67
CA ASP A 35 5.64 2.36 -3.38
C ASP A 35 6.80 3.37 -3.42
N ASN A 36 7.83 3.13 -4.25
CA ASN A 36 8.94 4.05 -4.47
C ASN A 36 8.49 5.36 -5.14
N TYR A 37 7.45 5.32 -5.97
CA TYR A 37 6.84 6.53 -6.57
C TYR A 37 5.85 7.21 -5.61
N LEU A 38 5.06 6.42 -4.87
CA LEU A 38 4.02 6.94 -3.99
C LEU A 38 4.59 7.56 -2.70
N PHE A 39 5.70 7.04 -2.17
CA PHE A 39 6.33 7.53 -0.95
C PHE A 39 6.68 9.03 -0.94
N PRO A 40 7.41 9.58 -1.92
CA PRO A 40 7.71 11.01 -1.95
C PRO A 40 6.43 11.87 -2.09
N VAL A 41 5.42 11.38 -2.83
CA VAL A 41 4.13 12.06 -2.99
C VAL A 41 3.40 12.16 -1.64
N ALA A 42 3.28 11.05 -0.93
CA ALA A 42 2.59 11.02 0.36
C ALA A 42 3.29 11.86 1.43
N ARG A 43 4.64 11.87 1.43
CA ARG A 43 5.41 12.78 2.30
C ARG A 43 5.11 14.24 2.00
N ARG A 44 4.91 14.61 0.73
CA ARG A 44 4.66 16.01 0.34
C ARG A 44 3.24 16.47 0.67
N ILE A 45 2.24 15.61 0.51
CA ILE A 45 0.84 15.90 0.84
C ILE A 45 0.62 15.99 2.35
N GLY A 46 1.40 15.23 3.11
CA GLY A 46 1.23 15.08 4.56
C GLY A 46 0.46 13.81 4.85
N ALA A 47 1.21 12.77 5.20
CA ALA A 47 0.71 11.42 5.48
C ALA A 47 -0.54 11.35 6.37
N ALA A 48 -0.65 12.22 7.38
CA ALA A 48 -1.78 12.26 8.30
C ALA A 48 -3.12 12.60 7.61
N ARG A 49 -3.08 13.24 6.43
CA ARG A 49 -4.27 13.62 5.66
C ARG A 49 -4.73 12.51 4.73
N ILE A 50 -3.82 11.63 4.31
CA ILE A 50 -4.11 10.58 3.33
C ILE A 50 -4.83 9.45 4.05
N HIS A 51 -6.02 9.09 3.59
CA HIS A 51 -6.79 7.97 4.13
C HIS A 51 -6.87 6.78 3.16
N ALA A 52 -6.66 7.04 1.88
CA ALA A 52 -6.48 6.01 0.88
C ALA A 52 -5.41 6.44 -0.11
N ALA A 53 -4.59 5.49 -0.53
CA ALA A 53 -3.65 5.67 -1.62
C ALA A 53 -3.87 4.57 -2.65
N PHE A 54 -3.94 4.99 -3.90
CA PHE A 54 -4.12 4.15 -5.07
C PHE A 54 -2.96 4.45 -6.00
N ASP A 55 -2.36 3.42 -6.56
CA ASP A 55 -1.34 3.60 -7.58
C ASP A 55 -1.41 2.50 -8.64
N TYR A 56 -1.00 2.83 -9.85
CA TYR A 56 -0.93 1.86 -10.94
C TYR A 56 0.06 2.27 -12.02
N LYS A 57 0.62 1.27 -12.69
CA LYS A 57 1.52 1.45 -13.82
C LYS A 57 0.73 1.37 -15.12
N ARG A 58 1.01 2.25 -16.07
CA ARG A 58 0.43 2.21 -17.43
C ARG A 58 1.49 2.47 -18.48
N ALA A 59 1.42 1.75 -19.59
CA ALA A 59 2.33 1.93 -20.71
C ALA A 59 1.87 3.08 -21.60
N ALA A 60 2.82 3.85 -22.13
CA ALA A 60 2.61 4.89 -23.13
C ALA A 60 1.57 5.96 -22.74
N VAL A 61 1.48 6.29 -21.45
CA VAL A 61 0.68 7.41 -20.94
C VAL A 61 1.55 8.35 -20.10
N PRO A 62 1.19 9.63 -19.94
CA PRO A 62 1.82 10.50 -18.96
C PRO A 62 1.57 10.02 -17.53
N SER A 63 2.56 10.17 -16.66
CA SER A 63 2.33 10.06 -15.20
C SER A 63 1.43 11.20 -14.72
N GLY A 64 0.61 10.91 -13.72
CA GLY A 64 -0.36 11.87 -13.19
C GLY A 64 -0.70 11.60 -11.74
N ILE A 65 -1.14 12.64 -11.04
CA ILE A 65 -1.64 12.56 -9.67
C ILE A 65 -3.03 13.19 -9.61
N ALA A 66 -3.96 12.48 -8.98
CA ALA A 66 -5.25 13.02 -8.61
C ALA A 66 -5.39 12.99 -7.07
N ILE A 67 -6.02 14.03 -6.54
CA ILE A 67 -6.35 14.15 -5.12
C ILE A 67 -7.85 14.40 -5.04
N SER A 68 -8.54 13.59 -4.26
CA SER A 68 -9.97 13.72 -4.02
C SER A 68 -10.28 13.66 -2.53
N PRO A 69 -11.33 14.36 -2.05
CA PRO A 69 -11.89 14.09 -0.74
C PRO A 69 -12.29 12.62 -0.62
N VAL A 70 -12.07 12.02 0.54
CA VAL A 70 -12.50 10.65 0.82
C VAL A 70 -13.18 10.56 2.17
N ALA A 71 -14.37 9.97 2.19
CA ALA A 71 -14.99 9.56 3.44
C ALA A 71 -14.12 8.49 4.10
N ARG A 72 -14.10 8.45 5.43
CA ARG A 72 -13.49 7.32 6.15
C ARG A 72 -14.25 6.06 5.76
N GLU A 73 -13.58 5.16 5.06
CA GLU A 73 -14.16 3.88 4.65
C GLU A 73 -14.36 3.00 5.90
N SER A 74 -15.59 2.56 6.13
CA SER A 74 -15.90 1.44 7.02
C SER A 74 -15.44 0.13 6.38
N ASP A 75 -15.36 -0.95 7.16
CA ASP A 75 -14.91 -2.26 6.65
C ASP A 75 -15.56 -2.58 5.29
N PRO A 76 -14.77 -2.76 4.21
CA PRO A 76 -15.31 -3.09 2.90
C PRO A 76 -15.95 -4.48 2.92
N PRO A 77 -16.93 -4.73 2.03
CA PRO A 77 -17.73 -5.96 2.06
C PRO A 77 -16.92 -7.22 1.76
N ASP A 78 -15.81 -7.10 1.02
CA ASP A 78 -15.01 -8.26 0.63
C ASP A 78 -14.13 -8.76 1.77
N GLU A 79 -14.27 -10.04 2.09
CA GLU A 79 -13.44 -10.72 3.08
C GLU A 79 -11.96 -10.73 2.65
N PRO A 80 -11.02 -10.33 3.53
CA PRO A 80 -9.61 -10.35 3.19
C PRO A 80 -9.10 -11.78 3.03
N ARG A 81 -8.28 -12.04 2.01
CA ARG A 81 -7.61 -13.34 1.83
C ARG A 81 -6.67 -13.72 2.98
N LEU A 82 -6.18 -12.72 3.71
CA LEU A 82 -5.31 -12.86 4.86
C LEU A 82 -5.58 -11.70 5.83
N THR A 83 -5.72 -12.02 7.11
CA THR A 83 -5.73 -11.03 8.20
C THR A 83 -4.54 -11.27 9.11
N VAL A 84 -3.79 -10.22 9.40
CA VAL A 84 -2.62 -10.28 10.30
C VAL A 84 -2.85 -9.38 11.50
N HIS A 85 -2.69 -9.93 12.70
CA HIS A 85 -2.73 -9.19 13.95
C HIS A 85 -1.32 -9.09 14.52
N THR A 86 -0.71 -7.91 14.43
CA THR A 86 0.64 -7.69 14.96
C THR A 86 0.58 -7.27 16.42
N THR A 87 1.45 -7.82 17.27
CA THR A 87 1.52 -7.51 18.71
C THR A 87 2.64 -6.53 19.06
N VAL A 88 3.50 -6.21 18.11
CA VAL A 88 4.67 -5.34 18.30
C VAL A 88 4.50 -3.98 17.62
N SER A 89 5.35 -3.02 17.97
CA SER A 89 5.38 -1.70 17.33
C SER A 89 5.69 -1.80 15.84
N GLY A 90 4.93 -1.07 15.01
CA GLY A 90 5.14 -0.94 13.57
C GLY A 90 6.50 -0.38 13.14
N GLN A 91 7.30 0.12 14.09
CA GLN A 91 8.68 0.57 13.85
C GLN A 91 9.73 -0.52 14.14
N SER A 92 9.33 -1.68 14.66
CA SER A 92 10.25 -2.76 15.02
C SER A 92 10.45 -3.74 13.87
N PRO A 93 11.65 -4.32 13.70
CA PRO A 93 11.87 -5.40 12.73
C PRO A 93 10.97 -6.63 12.97
N ALA A 94 10.57 -6.87 14.22
CA ALA A 94 9.64 -7.96 14.56
C ALA A 94 8.24 -7.76 13.95
N TRP A 95 7.85 -6.51 13.65
CA TRP A 95 6.54 -6.23 13.06
C TRP A 95 6.42 -6.78 11.64
N LYS A 96 7.42 -6.50 10.80
CA LYS A 96 7.48 -7.05 9.45
C LYS A 96 7.67 -8.57 9.46
N GLN A 97 8.37 -9.12 10.46
CA GLN A 97 8.49 -10.57 10.63
C GLN A 97 7.14 -11.23 10.89
N GLN A 98 6.30 -10.67 11.78
CA GLN A 98 4.96 -11.20 12.04
C GLN A 98 4.07 -11.22 10.80
N ILE A 99 4.19 -10.21 9.92
CA ILE A 99 3.47 -10.19 8.64
C ILE A 99 3.99 -11.28 7.72
N HIS A 100 5.32 -11.41 7.59
CA HIS A 100 5.95 -12.43 6.78
C HIS A 100 5.51 -13.84 7.22
N ASP A 101 5.59 -14.15 8.50
CA ASP A 101 5.24 -15.48 9.04
C ASP A 101 3.76 -15.79 8.82
N ALA A 102 2.87 -14.80 8.99
CA ALA A 102 1.45 -14.97 8.72
C ALA A 102 1.15 -15.20 7.23
N CYS A 103 1.88 -14.54 6.32
CA CYS A 103 1.79 -14.79 4.89
C CYS A 103 2.26 -16.20 4.54
N ASP A 104 3.40 -16.63 5.08
CA ASP A 104 3.99 -17.94 4.82
C ASP A 104 3.06 -19.08 5.25
N ALA A 105 2.45 -18.95 6.44
CA ALA A 105 1.51 -19.93 6.99
C ALA A 105 0.25 -20.16 6.14
N VAL A 106 -0.18 -19.17 5.35
CA VAL A 106 -1.41 -19.24 4.54
C VAL A 106 -1.13 -19.55 3.07
N VAL A 107 -0.07 -18.98 2.51
CA VAL A 107 0.17 -19.03 1.06
C VAL A 107 0.84 -20.35 0.65
N GLY A 108 1.79 -20.87 1.44
CA GLY A 108 2.53 -22.11 1.18
C GLY A 108 3.43 -22.13 -0.07
N THR A 109 3.05 -21.44 -1.15
CA THR A 109 3.87 -21.25 -2.36
C THR A 109 3.57 -19.88 -2.99
N PRO A 110 4.59 -19.09 -3.38
CA PRO A 110 4.40 -17.79 -3.97
C PRO A 110 3.47 -17.79 -5.19
N LEU A 111 2.80 -16.65 -5.42
CA LEU A 111 1.96 -16.45 -6.59
C LEU A 111 2.76 -16.66 -7.88
N LEU A 112 2.17 -17.38 -8.83
CA LEU A 112 2.71 -17.60 -10.18
C LEU A 112 3.16 -16.30 -10.83
N ALA A 113 4.24 -16.34 -11.61
CA ALA A 113 4.80 -15.17 -12.27
C ALA A 113 3.74 -14.37 -13.06
N GLY A 114 3.82 -13.04 -12.99
CA GLY A 114 2.88 -12.14 -13.64
C GLY A 114 2.52 -10.92 -12.78
N PRO A 115 1.72 -10.00 -13.35
CA PRO A 115 1.28 -8.79 -12.66
C PRO A 115 0.36 -9.13 -11.48
N VAL A 116 0.51 -8.38 -10.39
CA VAL A 116 -0.29 -8.51 -9.18
C VAL A 116 -1.07 -7.23 -8.96
N ALA A 117 -2.34 -7.38 -8.56
CA ALA A 117 -3.14 -6.32 -7.97
C ALA A 117 -3.13 -6.52 -6.45
N LEU A 118 -2.69 -5.51 -5.71
CA LEU A 118 -2.53 -5.57 -4.26
C LEU A 118 -3.55 -4.67 -3.57
N VAL A 119 -4.26 -5.22 -2.58
CA VAL A 119 -5.09 -4.42 -1.67
C VAL A 119 -4.60 -4.67 -0.25
N ILE A 120 -4.13 -3.63 0.43
CA ILE A 120 -3.77 -3.69 1.86
C ILE A 120 -4.68 -2.73 2.63
N ARG A 121 -5.22 -3.24 3.73
CA ARG A 121 -6.10 -2.48 4.63
C ARG A 121 -5.44 -2.42 6.01
N PHE A 122 -5.23 -1.22 6.52
CA PHE A 122 -4.65 -0.98 7.83
C PHE A 122 -5.74 -0.62 8.83
N LYS A 123 -6.00 -1.51 9.79
CA LYS A 123 -6.79 -1.20 10.98
C LYS A 123 -5.85 -0.67 12.06
N VAL A 124 -5.82 0.65 12.23
CA VAL A 124 -4.96 1.31 13.23
C VAL A 124 -5.74 2.32 14.05
N SER A 125 -5.27 2.62 15.25
CA SER A 125 -5.85 3.70 16.06
C SER A 125 -5.63 5.06 15.38
N SER A 126 -6.51 6.02 15.61
CA SER A 126 -6.39 7.40 15.09
C SER A 126 -5.10 8.14 15.48
N ARG A 127 -4.36 7.65 16.48
CA ARG A 127 -3.07 8.20 16.92
C ARG A 127 -1.87 7.67 16.12
N ARG A 128 -2.06 6.69 15.23
CA ARG A 128 -0.99 6.07 14.45
C ARG A 128 -1.09 6.51 13.00
N ASN A 129 0.05 6.90 12.44
CA ASN A 129 0.15 7.20 11.02
C ASN A 129 0.29 5.88 10.25
N TRP A 130 -0.77 5.45 9.58
CA TRP A 130 -0.75 4.22 8.78
C TRP A 130 0.21 4.31 7.58
N SER A 131 0.49 5.51 7.07
CA SER A 131 1.32 5.67 5.86
C SER A 131 2.77 5.22 6.10
N THR A 132 3.22 5.19 7.35
CA THR A 132 4.56 4.68 7.70
C THR A 132 4.60 3.16 7.76
N LEU A 133 3.44 2.49 7.64
CA LEU A 133 3.31 1.03 7.74
C LEU A 133 3.25 0.34 6.38
N TRP A 134 2.85 1.04 5.31
CA TRP A 134 2.67 0.39 4.01
C TRP A 134 3.95 -0.25 3.50
N LYS A 135 5.09 0.44 3.62
CA LYS A 135 6.34 -0.01 3.00
C LYS A 135 6.88 -1.25 3.72
N PRO A 136 7.03 -1.22 5.05
CA PRO A 136 7.41 -2.44 5.76
C PRO A 136 6.38 -3.56 5.64
N ALA A 137 5.09 -3.27 5.39
CA ALA A 137 4.10 -4.30 5.10
C ALA A 137 4.32 -4.94 3.73
N ILE A 138 4.57 -4.14 2.69
CA ILE A 138 4.89 -4.64 1.34
C ILE A 138 6.19 -5.44 1.37
N ASP A 139 7.24 -4.91 2.03
CA ASP A 139 8.52 -5.60 2.21
C ASP A 139 8.35 -6.99 2.85
N ALA A 140 7.31 -7.19 3.68
CA ALA A 140 7.04 -8.47 4.34
C ALA A 140 6.32 -9.51 3.45
N LEU A 141 5.85 -9.12 2.25
CA LEU A 141 5.08 -9.99 1.35
C LEU A 141 5.94 -10.98 0.54
N GLY A 142 7.18 -11.23 0.94
CA GLY A 142 8.07 -12.21 0.31
C GLY A 142 7.41 -13.58 0.05
N PRO A 143 6.68 -14.18 1.02
CA PRO A 143 6.01 -15.46 0.81
C PRO A 143 4.89 -15.42 -0.23
N VAL A 144 4.28 -14.24 -0.45
CA VAL A 144 3.18 -14.04 -1.40
C VAL A 144 3.71 -13.73 -2.79
N LEU A 145 4.64 -12.78 -2.90
CA LEU A 145 5.13 -12.24 -4.17
C LEU A 145 6.34 -13.02 -4.71
N GLY A 146 6.95 -13.85 -3.86
CA GLY A 146 8.27 -14.43 -4.06
C GLY A 146 9.36 -13.43 -3.71
N ALA A 147 10.58 -13.92 -3.53
CA ALA A 147 11.78 -13.11 -3.36
C ALA A 147 12.84 -13.54 -4.38
N LEU A 148 13.60 -12.58 -4.92
CA LEU A 148 14.67 -12.87 -5.87
C LEU A 148 15.88 -13.54 -5.19
N ASP A 149 16.14 -13.21 -3.92
CA ASP A 149 17.15 -13.83 -3.08
C ASP A 149 16.48 -14.34 -1.78
N PRO A 150 16.40 -15.66 -1.56
CA PRO A 150 15.82 -16.23 -0.33
C PRO A 150 16.50 -15.76 0.96
N ARG A 151 17.75 -15.27 0.90
CA ARG A 151 18.47 -14.70 2.05
C ARG A 151 18.03 -13.28 2.39
N LYS A 152 17.22 -12.66 1.53
CA LYS A 152 16.63 -11.34 1.70
C LYS A 152 15.10 -11.47 1.70
N PRO A 153 14.51 -12.08 2.75
CA PRO A 153 13.06 -12.32 2.84
C PRO A 153 12.23 -11.03 2.82
N PHE A 154 12.86 -9.90 3.16
CA PHE A 154 12.27 -8.56 3.13
C PHE A 154 12.62 -7.77 1.85
N SER A 155 12.86 -8.47 0.76
CA SER A 155 13.06 -7.91 -0.57
C SER A 155 12.19 -8.70 -1.56
N PRO A 156 10.86 -8.56 -1.44
CA PRO A 156 9.90 -9.28 -2.26
C PRO A 156 10.05 -8.86 -3.73
N ASN A 157 9.46 -9.63 -4.63
CA ASN A 157 9.29 -9.23 -6.03
C ASN A 157 8.07 -8.31 -6.17
N ASP A 158 8.06 -7.20 -5.42
CA ASP A 158 7.02 -6.17 -5.37
C ASP A 158 6.92 -5.33 -6.64
N ASP A 159 7.96 -5.36 -7.47
CA ASP A 159 7.97 -4.84 -8.83
C ASP A 159 6.86 -5.41 -9.72
N ARG A 160 6.34 -6.59 -9.37
CA ARG A 160 5.19 -7.25 -10.00
C ARG A 160 3.87 -6.55 -9.72
N ILE A 161 3.80 -5.70 -8.69
CA ILE A 161 2.60 -4.96 -8.34
C ILE A 161 2.38 -3.91 -9.43
N SER A 162 1.31 -4.12 -10.20
CA SER A 162 0.92 -3.26 -11.31
C SER A 162 -0.21 -2.30 -10.95
N THR A 163 -0.94 -2.62 -9.88
CA THR A 163 -1.96 -1.79 -9.25
C THR A 163 -1.93 -2.06 -7.75
N SER A 164 -1.91 -1.01 -6.93
CA SER A 164 -2.07 -1.15 -5.49
C SER A 164 -3.14 -0.22 -4.93
N ARG A 165 -3.78 -0.67 -3.86
CA ARG A 165 -4.73 0.09 -3.05
C ARG A 165 -4.37 -0.10 -1.58
N CYS A 166 -3.84 0.93 -0.95
CA CYS A 166 -3.58 0.96 0.48
C CYS A 166 -4.60 1.86 1.18
N ILE A 167 -5.37 1.30 2.11
CA ILE A 167 -6.49 1.99 2.75
C ILE A 167 -6.30 1.99 4.26
N ALA A 168 -6.47 3.16 4.88
CA ALA A 168 -6.61 3.28 6.32
C ALA A 168 -8.05 3.10 6.73
N LEU A 169 -8.32 2.04 7.48
CA LEU A 169 -9.63 1.81 8.07
C LEU A 169 -9.63 2.44 9.47
N SER A 170 -10.58 3.35 9.69
CA SER A 170 -10.75 3.96 11.01
C SER A 170 -11.37 2.93 11.94
N MET A 171 -10.69 2.56 13.03
CA MET A 171 -11.33 1.79 14.09
C MET A 171 -12.39 2.67 14.77
N ILE A 172 -13.67 2.39 14.47
CA ILE A 172 -14.76 2.73 15.37
C ILE A 172 -14.45 1.99 16.67
N ARG A 173 -14.45 2.70 17.81
CA ARG A 173 -14.09 2.14 19.13
C ARG A 173 -14.67 0.73 19.29
N TRP A 174 -13.82 -0.26 19.52
CA TRP A 174 -14.29 -1.53 20.05
C TRP A 174 -14.97 -1.24 21.39
N PRO A 175 -16.22 -1.69 21.63
CA PRO A 175 -16.73 -1.74 22.99
C PRO A 175 -15.78 -2.67 23.75
N THR A 176 -15.08 -2.13 24.73
CA THR A 176 -14.39 -2.94 25.73
C THR A 176 -15.45 -3.78 26.42
N THR A 177 -15.51 -5.07 26.09
CA THR A 177 -16.12 -6.10 26.95
C THR A 177 -15.15 -6.45 28.05
#